data_AF-A0A971SCF9-F1
#
_entry.id   AF-A0A971SCF9-F1
#
_cell.length_a   1.000
_cell.length_b   1.000
_cell.length_c   1.000
_cell.angle_alpha   90.00
_cell.angle_beta   90.00
_cell.angle_gamma   90.00
#
_symmetry.space_group_name_H-M   'P 1'
#
loop_
_entity.id
_entity.type
_entity.pdbx_description
1 polymer ?
#
loop_
_entity_poly.entity_id
_entity_poly.type
_entity_poly.pdbx_seq_one_letter_code
_entity_poly.pdbx_strand_id
1 'polypeptide(L)'
;MSSVNQVYNMTTGTVPGASRNTGDNLGKDEFLKILIVQMQNQDPLNPMDDKEFIAQMAQFTALEQMQNVAKASQMQQATLMIGNHIKAEVNGDNGQELVYGKVISTREISGEMYLRLDNGREVKIGEAKTTFNNEGLWEEAKSLVDKFVFVRETDSKGNPDGLNQVYVADAKMVVGLNGTTTTKLLTPECLVSSKGTLTQAEALVGKKVFVRDYNDEGGETDVIYEAKVIGAKTGEGRDKTTVVKLVIGTDEAGNDIEVEYRDVCDLKTAIELKNIWNIVPDDADL
;
A
#
# COMPACT_ATOMS: atom_id res chain seq x y z
N MET A 1 30.31 5.32 77.88
CA MET A 1 29.15 5.63 77.03
C MET A 1 28.79 4.32 76.33
N SER A 2 28.03 3.44 76.98
CA SER A 2 26.56 3.32 76.91
C SER A 2 26.11 2.89 75.50
N SER A 3 25.96 1.57 75.25
CA SER A 3 24.70 0.78 75.29
C SER A 3 23.89 0.87 73.97
N VAL A 4 23.85 -0.15 73.11
CA VAL A 4 22.96 -1.35 73.09
C VAL A 4 21.74 -1.21 72.14
N ASN A 5 21.66 -2.16 71.19
CA ASN A 5 20.52 -2.88 70.58
C ASN A 5 19.40 -2.23 69.73
N GLN A 6 19.27 -2.83 68.54
CA GLN A 6 18.15 -3.66 68.03
C GLN A 6 17.21 -3.16 66.92
N VAL A 7 17.08 -4.10 65.98
CA VAL A 7 16.21 -4.31 64.82
C VAL A 7 14.73 -4.38 65.19
N TYR A 8 13.83 -3.88 64.33
CA TYR A 8 12.55 -4.54 64.01
C TYR A 8 12.13 -4.27 62.56
N ASN A 9 11.92 -5.35 61.80
CA ASN A 9 11.17 -5.38 60.53
C ASN A 9 9.68 -5.11 60.80
N MET A 10 8.96 -4.51 59.84
CA MET A 10 7.55 -4.85 59.61
C MET A 10 7.09 -4.53 58.19
N THR A 11 6.35 -5.48 57.65
CA THR A 11 5.92 -5.70 56.27
C THR A 11 4.47 -5.27 56.09
N THR A 12 4.13 -4.55 55.01
CA THR A 12 2.77 -4.43 54.42
C THR A 12 2.97 -4.04 52.95
N GLY A 13 2.48 -4.69 51.89
CA GLY A 13 1.34 -5.60 51.73
C GLY A 13 0.24 -4.92 50.90
N THR A 14 0.22 -5.12 49.57
CA THR A 14 -0.92 -4.97 48.60
C THR A 14 -1.51 -3.55 48.41
N VAL A 15 -2.02 -3.05 47.26
CA VAL A 15 -2.81 -3.59 46.13
C VAL A 15 -2.72 -2.61 44.91
N PRO A 16 -3.29 -2.89 43.71
CA PRO A 16 -2.70 -2.58 42.41
C PRO A 16 -3.02 -1.16 41.92
N GLY A 17 -2.13 -0.62 41.08
CA GLY A 17 -2.33 0.62 40.36
C GLY A 17 -3.58 0.59 39.50
N ALA A 18 -4.67 1.13 40.04
CA ALA A 18 -5.78 1.62 39.24
C ALA A 18 -5.24 2.77 38.39
N SER A 19 -5.08 2.51 37.10
CA SER A 19 -4.91 3.53 36.07
C SER A 19 -6.09 4.50 36.18
N ARG A 20 -5.89 5.63 36.87
CA ARG A 20 -6.80 6.77 36.82
C ARG A 20 -6.70 7.33 35.41
N ASN A 21 -7.68 6.99 34.57
CA ASN A 21 -8.03 7.82 33.42
C ASN A 21 -8.64 9.13 33.95
N THR A 22 -7.77 10.04 34.39
CA THR A 22 -8.12 11.45 34.57
C THR A 22 -7.67 12.19 33.33
N GLY A 23 -8.52 12.21 32.31
CA GLY A 23 -8.29 12.93 31.05
C GLY A 23 -9.38 13.98 30.83
N ASP A 24 -8.94 15.23 30.79
CA ASP A 24 -9.53 16.43 30.17
C ASP A 24 -10.86 17.04 30.67
N ASN A 25 -11.83 16.29 31.20
CA ASN A 25 -13.09 16.93 31.63
C ASN A 25 -13.02 17.63 33.01
N LEU A 26 -11.99 17.34 33.83
CA LEU A 26 -11.91 17.83 35.21
C LEU A 26 -11.49 19.32 35.30
N GLY A 27 -10.74 19.84 34.32
CA GLY A 27 -10.26 21.23 34.33
C GLY A 27 -11.33 22.28 34.04
N LYS A 28 -12.34 21.95 33.22
CA LYS A 28 -13.44 22.87 32.85
C LYS A 28 -14.41 23.10 34.00
N ASP A 29 -14.77 22.05 34.72
CA ASP A 29 -15.71 22.11 35.85
C ASP A 29 -15.09 22.81 37.07
N GLU A 30 -13.79 22.60 37.29
CA GLU A 30 -13.03 23.27 38.35
C GLU A 30 -12.79 24.75 38.02
N PHE A 31 -12.59 25.09 36.74
CA PHE A 31 -12.54 26.47 36.25
C PHE A 31 -13.90 27.19 36.36
N LEU A 32 -15.01 26.56 35.95
CA LEU A 32 -16.36 27.14 36.08
C LEU A 32 -16.71 27.42 37.55
N LYS A 33 -16.27 26.57 38.48
CA LYS A 33 -16.39 26.82 39.92
C LYS A 33 -15.58 28.03 40.36
N ILE A 34 -14.34 28.15 39.93
CA ILE A 34 -13.49 29.31 40.24
C ILE A 34 -14.12 30.59 39.66
N LEU A 35 -14.68 30.54 38.46
CA LEU A 35 -15.36 31.66 37.79
C LEU A 35 -16.61 32.12 38.56
N ILE A 36 -17.43 31.18 39.04
CA ILE A 36 -18.61 31.47 39.87
C ILE A 36 -18.20 32.07 41.21
N VAL A 37 -17.14 31.53 41.84
CA VAL A 37 -16.63 32.01 43.13
C VAL A 37 -16.02 33.41 43.00
N GLN A 38 -15.32 33.72 41.91
CA GLN A 38 -14.79 35.06 41.64
C GLN A 38 -15.92 36.06 41.37
N MET A 39 -16.92 35.71 40.55
CA MET A 39 -18.10 36.57 40.34
C MET A 39 -18.87 36.91 41.62
N GLN A 40 -18.90 36.01 42.61
CA GLN A 40 -19.56 36.25 43.90
C GLN A 40 -18.77 37.18 44.82
N ASN A 41 -17.47 37.40 44.57
CA ASN A 41 -16.55 38.14 45.44
C ASN A 41 -15.92 39.39 44.78
N GLN A 42 -16.36 39.80 43.58
CA GLN A 42 -15.83 40.99 42.90
C GLN A 42 -16.47 42.29 43.42
N ASP A 43 -15.64 43.30 43.70
CA ASP A 43 -16.05 44.68 43.96
C ASP A 43 -16.47 45.34 42.61
N PRO A 44 -17.69 45.89 42.49
CA PRO A 44 -18.25 46.40 41.23
C PRO A 44 -17.48 47.53 40.54
N LEU A 45 -16.46 48.13 41.19
CA LEU A 45 -15.75 49.31 40.70
C LEU A 45 -14.55 49.03 39.77
N ASN A 46 -14.10 47.77 39.57
CA ASN A 46 -13.02 47.46 38.59
C ASN A 46 -13.10 46.04 37.97
N PRO A 47 -13.91 45.85 36.91
CA PRO A 47 -14.18 44.53 36.32
C PRO A 47 -13.33 44.19 35.06
N MET A 48 -12.16 44.80 34.85
CA MET A 48 -11.45 44.78 33.55
C MET A 48 -10.49 43.58 33.35
N ASP A 49 -9.68 43.19 34.35
CA ASP A 49 -8.64 42.15 34.16
C ASP A 49 -9.20 40.71 34.01
N ASP A 50 -10.26 40.37 34.73
CA ASP A 50 -10.82 38.99 34.69
C ASP A 50 -11.52 38.69 33.36
N LYS A 51 -12.09 39.70 32.69
CA LYS A 51 -12.83 39.50 31.43
C LYS A 51 -11.91 39.10 30.28
N GLU A 52 -10.70 39.65 30.22
CA GLU A 52 -9.74 39.35 29.16
C GLU A 52 -9.20 37.93 29.29
N PHE A 53 -8.93 37.47 30.51
CA PHE A 53 -8.53 36.09 30.80
C PHE A 53 -9.65 35.07 30.48
N ILE A 54 -10.90 35.39 30.84
CA ILE A 54 -12.07 34.55 30.53
C ILE A 54 -12.29 34.45 29.01
N ALA A 55 -12.12 35.57 28.29
CA ALA A 55 -12.22 35.57 26.83
C ALA A 55 -11.16 34.67 26.19
N GLN A 56 -9.91 34.71 26.67
CA GLN A 56 -8.83 33.84 26.19
C GLN A 56 -9.09 32.36 26.51
N MET A 57 -9.56 32.03 27.72
CA MET A 57 -9.90 30.65 28.11
C MET A 57 -11.10 30.08 27.33
N ALA A 58 -12.12 30.91 27.09
CA ALA A 58 -13.24 30.53 26.23
C ALA A 58 -12.77 30.24 24.81
N GLN A 59 -11.79 31.00 24.30
CA GLN A 59 -11.18 30.77 22.99
C GLN A 59 -10.38 29.45 22.93
N PHE A 60 -9.60 29.13 23.97
CA PHE A 60 -8.92 27.83 24.07
C PHE A 60 -9.92 26.66 24.16
N THR A 61 -10.97 26.81 24.98
CA THR A 61 -12.03 25.79 25.13
C THR A 61 -12.75 25.53 23.80
N ALA A 62 -13.04 26.59 23.05
CA ALA A 62 -13.66 26.48 21.73
C ALA A 62 -12.75 25.77 20.73
N LEU A 63 -11.45 26.06 20.73
CA LEU A 63 -10.46 25.38 19.89
C LEU A 63 -10.33 23.88 20.24
N GLU A 64 -10.27 23.55 21.53
CA GLU A 64 -10.20 22.16 22.00
C GLU A 64 -11.47 21.39 21.61
N GLN A 65 -12.66 22.01 21.77
CA GLN A 65 -13.92 21.38 21.36
C GLN A 65 -13.97 21.21 19.83
N MET A 66 -13.43 22.16 19.06
CA MET A 66 -13.33 22.03 17.60
C MET A 66 -12.38 20.89 17.19
N GLN A 67 -11.25 20.72 17.90
CA GLN A 67 -10.35 19.58 17.70
C GLN A 67 -11.04 18.25 18.02
N ASN A 68 -11.83 18.18 19.10
CA ASN A 68 -12.61 16.99 19.45
C ASN A 68 -13.64 16.63 18.38
N VAL A 69 -14.32 17.62 17.81
CA VAL A 69 -15.26 17.42 16.68
C VAL A 69 -14.52 16.94 15.43
N ALA A 70 -13.39 17.55 15.09
CA ALA A 70 -12.57 17.13 13.96
C ALA A 70 -12.10 15.67 14.12
N LYS A 71 -11.65 15.29 15.32
CA LYS A 71 -11.24 13.92 15.65
C LYS A 71 -12.40 12.93 15.55
N ALA A 72 -13.59 13.29 16.06
CA ALA A 72 -14.78 12.45 15.94
C ALA A 72 -15.17 12.23 14.46
N SER A 73 -15.09 13.27 13.64
CA SER A 73 -15.33 13.17 12.19
C SER A 73 -14.32 12.27 11.49
N GLN A 74 -13.02 12.40 11.80
CA GLN A 74 -11.99 11.51 11.28
C GLN A 74 -12.22 10.05 11.68
N MET A 75 -12.64 9.79 12.92
CA MET A 75 -12.94 8.44 13.40
C MET A 75 -14.13 7.82 12.65
N GLN A 76 -15.17 8.62 12.37
CA GLN A 76 -16.30 8.18 11.55
C GLN A 76 -15.85 7.81 10.13
N GLN A 77 -15.04 8.66 9.48
CA GLN A 77 -14.49 8.37 8.15
C GLN A 77 -13.63 7.11 8.15
N ALA A 78 -12.73 6.96 9.14
CA ALA A 78 -11.87 5.80 9.28
C ALA A 78 -12.70 4.50 9.40
N THR A 79 -13.81 4.55 10.14
CA THR A 79 -14.70 3.39 10.34
C THR A 79 -15.38 2.97 9.04
N LEU A 80 -15.78 3.92 8.19
CA LEU A 80 -16.38 3.62 6.88
C LEU A 80 -15.38 3.00 5.90
N MET A 81 -14.09 3.26 6.08
CA MET A 81 -13.03 2.65 5.25
C MET A 81 -12.76 1.19 5.62
N ILE A 82 -13.09 0.75 6.85
CA ILE A 82 -12.88 -0.64 7.29
C ILE A 82 -13.63 -1.61 6.36
N GLY A 83 -12.91 -2.64 5.90
CA GLY A 83 -13.44 -3.65 4.99
C GLY A 83 -13.38 -3.26 3.51
N ASN A 84 -13.14 -1.99 3.19
CA ASN A 84 -12.90 -1.54 1.82
C ASN A 84 -11.41 -1.56 1.48
N HIS A 85 -11.09 -1.57 0.19
CA HIS A 85 -9.72 -1.36 -0.29
C HIS A 85 -9.45 0.13 -0.40
N ILE A 86 -8.19 0.53 -0.22
CA ILE A 86 -7.77 1.91 -0.43
C ILE A 86 -6.58 1.98 -1.38
N LYS A 87 -6.41 3.16 -1.99
CA LYS A 87 -5.16 3.65 -2.57
C LYS A 87 -4.72 4.87 -1.77
N ALA A 88 -3.51 4.83 -1.25
CA ALA A 88 -2.91 5.93 -0.51
C ALA A 88 -1.58 6.35 -1.12
N GLU A 89 -1.26 7.64 -0.98
CA GLU A 89 0.04 8.19 -1.36
C GLU A 89 0.77 8.53 -0.07
N VAL A 90 1.83 7.78 0.21
CA VAL A 90 2.68 7.98 1.38
C VAL A 90 4.05 8.48 0.93
N ASN A 91 4.72 9.28 1.77
CA ASN A 91 6.11 9.64 1.51
C ASN A 91 7.01 8.52 2.04
N GLY A 92 7.56 7.71 1.14
CA GLY A 92 8.56 6.70 1.43
C GLY A 92 9.99 7.26 1.32
N ASP A 93 10.98 6.41 1.60
CA ASP A 93 12.41 6.78 1.59
C ASP A 93 12.88 7.31 0.23
N ASN A 94 12.24 6.88 -0.86
CA ASN A 94 12.59 7.21 -2.24
C ASN A 94 11.54 8.12 -2.93
N GLY A 95 10.71 8.83 -2.16
CA GLY A 95 9.69 9.75 -2.68
C GLY A 95 8.26 9.27 -2.45
N GLN A 96 7.32 9.74 -3.29
CA GLN A 96 5.91 9.34 -3.17
C GLN A 96 5.74 7.87 -3.56
N GLU A 97 5.08 7.12 -2.69
CA GLU A 97 4.80 5.70 -2.83
C GLU A 97 3.28 5.48 -2.83
N LEU A 98 2.80 4.65 -3.76
CA LEU A 98 1.42 4.21 -3.81
C LEU A 98 1.25 2.96 -2.96
N VAL A 99 0.30 3.01 -2.03
CA VAL A 99 -0.03 1.90 -1.13
C VAL A 99 -1.45 1.44 -1.39
N TYR A 100 -1.57 0.19 -1.83
CA TYR A 100 -2.84 -0.49 -1.94
C TYR A 100 -3.01 -1.47 -0.78
N GLY A 101 -4.25 -1.63 -0.31
CA GLY A 101 -4.56 -2.64 0.69
C GLY A 101 -5.99 -2.55 1.20
N LYS A 102 -6.46 -3.65 1.79
CA LYS A 102 -7.77 -3.69 2.46
C LYS A 102 -7.62 -3.18 3.89
N VAL A 103 -8.46 -2.23 4.29
CA VAL A 103 -8.43 -1.71 5.67
C VAL A 103 -9.01 -2.76 6.61
N ILE A 104 -8.19 -3.23 7.55
CA ILE A 104 -8.57 -4.24 8.55
C ILE A 104 -8.96 -3.64 9.90
N SER A 105 -8.36 -2.51 10.27
CA SER A 105 -8.65 -1.81 11.53
C SER A 105 -8.16 -0.37 11.49
N THR A 106 -8.58 0.44 12.46
CA THR A 106 -8.11 1.82 12.65
C THR A 106 -7.41 1.94 14.00
N ARG A 107 -6.47 2.89 14.11
CA ARG A 107 -5.72 3.15 15.34
C ARG A 107 -5.43 4.63 15.47
N GLU A 108 -5.56 5.17 16.67
CA GLU A 108 -5.06 6.50 16.99
C GLU A 108 -3.63 6.41 17.52
N ILE A 109 -2.71 7.20 16.96
CA ILE A 109 -1.34 7.34 17.45
C ILE A 109 -1.04 8.84 17.53
N SER A 110 -0.72 9.32 18.73
CA SER A 110 -0.35 10.73 18.97
C SER A 110 -1.37 11.76 18.45
N GLY A 111 -2.66 11.46 18.53
CA GLY A 111 -3.74 12.35 18.06
C GLY A 111 -4.08 12.25 16.57
N GLU A 112 -3.35 11.43 15.81
CA GLU A 112 -3.62 11.17 14.39
C GLU A 112 -4.24 9.78 14.19
N MET A 113 -5.14 9.68 13.21
CA MET A 113 -5.79 8.42 12.85
C MET A 113 -5.03 7.70 11.73
N TYR A 114 -4.71 6.44 12.00
CA TYR A 114 -4.05 5.50 11.09
C TYR A 114 -4.99 4.37 10.70
N LEU A 115 -4.91 3.96 9.43
CA LEU A 115 -5.56 2.80 8.86
C LEU A 115 -4.53 1.67 8.82
N ARG A 116 -4.86 0.53 9.41
CA ARG A 116 -4.05 -0.69 9.28
C ARG A 116 -4.58 -1.51 8.13
N LEU A 117 -3.68 -1.91 7.23
CA LEU A 117 -3.98 -2.66 6.03
C LEU A 117 -3.70 -4.16 6.20
N ASP A 118 -4.25 -4.97 5.31
CA ASP A 118 -4.09 -6.43 5.27
C ASP A 118 -2.66 -6.89 4.93
N ASN A 119 -1.88 -6.05 4.25
CA ASN A 119 -0.44 -6.24 4.04
C ASN A 119 0.42 -5.85 5.26
N GLY A 120 -0.21 -5.45 6.38
CA GLY A 120 0.48 -5.10 7.63
C GLY A 120 0.94 -3.64 7.72
N ARG A 121 0.79 -2.84 6.66
CA ARG A 121 1.15 -1.42 6.66
C ARG A 121 0.15 -0.58 7.43
N GLU A 122 0.63 0.52 8.01
CA GLU A 122 -0.19 1.56 8.61
C GLU A 122 -0.07 2.83 7.78
N VAL A 123 -1.20 3.47 7.46
CA VAL A 123 -1.28 4.65 6.59
C VAL A 123 -2.12 5.72 7.28
N LYS A 124 -1.73 6.98 7.24
CA LYS A 124 -2.56 8.05 7.84
C LYS A 124 -3.85 8.20 7.05
N ILE A 125 -4.96 8.48 7.72
CA ILE A 125 -6.24 8.68 7.02
C ILE A 125 -6.17 9.79 5.95
N GLY A 126 -5.38 10.85 6.18
CA GLY A 126 -5.19 11.94 5.22
C GLY A 126 -4.36 11.57 3.97
N GLU A 127 -3.64 10.46 4.01
CA GLU A 127 -2.85 9.93 2.89
C GLU A 127 -3.70 9.03 1.98
N ALA A 128 -4.83 8.50 2.47
CA ALA A 128 -5.77 7.73 1.68
C ALA A 128 -6.48 8.63 0.65
N LYS A 129 -6.21 8.39 -0.64
CA LYS A 129 -6.76 9.18 -1.75
C LYS A 129 -8.07 8.63 -2.27
N THR A 130 -8.17 7.30 -2.32
CA THR A 130 -9.33 6.62 -2.91
C THR A 130 -9.69 5.41 -2.09
N THR A 131 -10.99 5.16 -1.97
CA THR A 131 -11.55 3.94 -1.36
C THR A 131 -12.31 3.18 -2.44
N PHE A 132 -12.10 1.88 -2.52
CA PHE A 132 -12.70 0.99 -3.50
C PHE A 132 -13.49 -0.12 -2.80
N ASN A 133 -14.67 -0.41 -3.35
CA ASN A 133 -15.28 -1.73 -3.18
C ASN A 133 -14.59 -2.74 -4.13
N ASN A 134 -15.05 -3.99 -4.16
CA ASN A 134 -14.44 -5.01 -5.03
C ASN A 134 -14.54 -4.67 -6.53
N GLU A 135 -15.61 -3.99 -6.95
CA GLU A 135 -15.81 -3.59 -8.35
C GLU A 135 -14.89 -2.42 -8.75
N GLY A 136 -14.76 -1.40 -7.89
CA GLY A 136 -13.82 -0.29 -8.10
C GLY A 136 -12.36 -0.76 -8.11
N LEU A 137 -12.02 -1.75 -7.28
CA LEU A 137 -10.68 -2.36 -7.29
C LEU A 137 -10.42 -3.09 -8.62
N TRP A 138 -11.46 -3.70 -9.20
CA TRP A 138 -11.38 -4.34 -10.50
C TRP A 138 -11.16 -3.34 -11.63
N GLU A 139 -11.85 -2.20 -11.62
CA GLU A 139 -11.62 -1.13 -12.61
C GLU A 139 -10.23 -0.50 -12.47
N GLU A 140 -9.74 -0.30 -11.24
CA GLU A 140 -8.36 0.13 -11.00
C GLU A 140 -7.37 -0.89 -11.60
N ALA A 141 -7.57 -2.19 -11.35
CA ALA A 141 -6.70 -3.23 -11.89
C ALA A 141 -6.66 -3.25 -13.43
N LYS A 142 -7.82 -3.06 -14.09
CA LYS A 142 -7.87 -2.95 -15.55
C LYS A 142 -7.11 -1.73 -16.07
N SER A 143 -7.14 -0.61 -15.35
CA SER A 143 -6.43 0.60 -15.74
C SER A 143 -4.90 0.44 -15.75
N LEU A 144 -4.41 -0.61 -15.08
CA LEU A 144 -3.00 -0.98 -15.03
C LEU A 144 -2.59 -1.99 -16.11
N VAL A 145 -3.55 -2.57 -16.84
CA VAL A 145 -3.23 -3.47 -17.96
C VAL A 145 -2.50 -2.66 -19.04
N ASP A 146 -1.52 -3.29 -19.66
CA ASP A 146 -0.59 -2.70 -20.63
C ASP A 146 0.36 -1.64 -20.04
N LYS A 147 0.55 -1.63 -18.72
CA LYS A 147 1.47 -0.71 -18.03
C LYS A 147 2.56 -1.44 -17.27
N PHE A 148 3.67 -0.74 -17.08
CA PHE A 148 4.71 -1.15 -16.13
C PHE A 148 4.40 -0.62 -14.74
N VAL A 149 4.43 -1.53 -13.76
CA VAL A 149 4.25 -1.20 -12.35
C VAL A 149 5.47 -1.67 -11.56
N PHE A 150 5.84 -0.91 -10.54
CA PHE A 150 6.84 -1.35 -9.57
C PHE A 150 6.16 -2.20 -8.51
N VAL A 151 6.65 -3.42 -8.33
CA VAL A 151 6.19 -4.36 -7.33
C VAL A 151 7.30 -4.53 -6.30
N ARG A 152 6.92 -4.48 -5.02
CA ARG A 152 7.84 -4.78 -3.94
C ARG A 152 7.89 -6.29 -3.76
N GLU A 153 9.03 -6.89 -4.04
CA GLU A 153 9.21 -8.31 -3.80
C GLU A 153 9.41 -8.56 -2.30
N THR A 154 8.98 -9.74 -1.87
CA THR A 154 9.25 -10.23 -0.52
C THR A 154 10.09 -11.49 -0.65
N ASP A 155 11.18 -11.56 0.10
CA ASP A 155 12.02 -12.76 0.17
C ASP A 155 11.19 -13.95 0.69
N SER A 156 11.77 -15.15 0.65
CA SER A 156 11.11 -16.38 1.16
C SER A 156 10.79 -16.34 2.67
N LYS A 157 11.21 -15.29 3.38
CA LYS A 157 10.98 -15.05 4.81
C LYS A 157 9.99 -13.89 5.04
N GLY A 158 9.46 -13.28 3.99
CA GLY A 158 8.51 -12.16 4.04
C GLY A 158 9.14 -10.79 4.29
N ASN A 159 10.46 -10.65 4.17
CA ASN A 159 11.13 -9.34 4.23
C ASN A 159 11.12 -8.68 2.85
N PRO A 160 11.01 -7.35 2.76
CA PRO A 160 11.07 -6.65 1.48
C PRO A 160 12.45 -6.87 0.81
N ASP A 161 12.44 -7.43 -0.40
CA ASP A 161 13.63 -7.84 -1.17
C ASP A 161 13.75 -7.04 -2.48
N GLY A 162 13.65 -5.72 -2.36
CA GLY A 162 13.81 -4.80 -3.48
C GLY A 162 12.52 -4.44 -4.22
N LEU A 163 12.70 -3.69 -5.30
CA LEU A 163 11.67 -3.12 -6.16
C LEU A 163 11.93 -3.58 -7.59
N ASN A 164 11.00 -4.33 -8.15
CA ASN A 164 11.09 -4.85 -9.51
C ASN A 164 10.00 -4.21 -10.37
N GLN A 165 10.39 -3.75 -11.55
CA GLN A 165 9.44 -3.29 -12.56
C GLN A 165 8.85 -4.52 -13.26
N VAL A 166 7.52 -4.56 -13.34
CA VAL A 166 6.81 -5.68 -13.96
C VAL A 166 5.76 -5.16 -14.92
N TYR A 167 5.70 -5.76 -16.11
CA TYR A 167 4.65 -5.49 -17.09
C TYR A 167 3.37 -6.23 -16.73
N VAL A 168 2.25 -5.51 -16.71
CA VAL A 168 0.93 -6.06 -16.43
C VAL A 168 0.27 -6.45 -17.75
N ALA A 169 0.29 -7.75 -18.05
CA ALA A 169 -0.25 -8.30 -19.28
C ALA A 169 -1.77 -8.45 -19.26
N ASP A 170 -2.36 -8.70 -18.08
CA ASP A 170 -3.81 -8.89 -17.93
C ASP A 170 -4.22 -8.71 -16.46
N ALA A 171 -5.51 -8.70 -16.18
CA ALA A 171 -6.05 -8.73 -14.83
C ALA A 171 -7.17 -9.79 -14.74
N LYS A 172 -7.25 -10.46 -13.60
CA LYS A 172 -8.28 -11.47 -13.34
C LYS A 172 -8.89 -11.31 -11.95
N MET A 173 -10.21 -11.41 -11.91
CA MET A 173 -10.96 -11.51 -10.67
C MET A 173 -11.19 -12.99 -10.32
N VAL A 174 -10.80 -13.39 -9.11
CA VAL A 174 -10.90 -14.77 -8.61
C VAL A 174 -11.79 -14.79 -7.38
N VAL A 175 -12.84 -15.61 -7.41
CA VAL A 175 -13.73 -15.84 -6.27
C VAL A 175 -13.25 -17.08 -5.51
N GLY A 176 -12.81 -16.88 -4.27
CA GLY A 176 -12.40 -17.96 -3.38
C GLY A 176 -13.58 -18.78 -2.86
N LEU A 177 -13.28 -19.98 -2.35
CA LEU A 177 -14.29 -20.91 -1.80
C LEU A 177 -15.09 -20.34 -0.61
N ASN A 178 -14.51 -19.37 0.09
CA ASN A 178 -15.15 -18.63 1.18
C ASN A 178 -16.00 -17.43 0.68
N GLY A 179 -16.21 -17.30 -0.63
CA GLY A 179 -16.91 -16.17 -1.25
C GLY A 179 -16.10 -14.87 -1.32
N THR A 180 -14.82 -14.88 -0.93
CA THR A 180 -13.96 -13.71 -1.02
C THR A 180 -13.50 -13.50 -2.44
N THR A 181 -13.79 -12.32 -3.00
CA THR A 181 -13.28 -11.90 -4.30
C THR A 181 -11.88 -11.29 -4.13
N THR A 182 -10.95 -11.76 -4.95
CA THR A 182 -9.57 -11.24 -5.05
C THR A 182 -9.31 -10.78 -6.47
N THR A 183 -8.69 -9.62 -6.61
CA THR A 183 -8.26 -9.08 -7.91
C THR A 183 -6.76 -9.30 -8.03
N LYS A 184 -6.36 -9.88 -9.16
CA LYS A 184 -4.98 -10.28 -9.44
C LYS A 184 -4.56 -9.70 -10.78
N LEU A 185 -3.39 -9.08 -10.82
CA LEU A 185 -2.70 -8.70 -12.05
C LEU A 185 -1.90 -9.89 -12.54
N LEU A 186 -1.95 -10.19 -13.83
CA LEU A 186 -1.20 -11.27 -14.43
C LEU A 186 0.02 -10.70 -15.13
N THR A 187 1.15 -11.33 -14.89
CA THR A 187 2.45 -10.89 -15.39
C THR A 187 3.09 -12.01 -16.19
N PRO A 188 3.65 -11.71 -17.37
CA PRO A 188 4.31 -12.69 -18.20
C PRO A 188 5.68 -13.04 -17.60
N GLU A 189 6.00 -14.33 -17.56
CA GLU A 189 7.31 -14.82 -17.14
C GLU A 189 7.93 -15.60 -18.29
N CYS A 190 9.10 -15.14 -18.75
CA CYS A 190 9.74 -15.68 -19.93
C CYS A 190 10.39 -17.04 -19.67
N LEU A 191 10.37 -17.90 -20.68
CA LEU A 191 10.84 -19.26 -20.59
C LEU A 191 12.37 -19.30 -20.52
N VAL A 192 12.92 -19.45 -19.32
CA VAL A 192 14.38 -19.43 -19.09
C VAL A 192 15.18 -20.54 -19.78
N SER A 193 14.52 -21.57 -20.33
CA SER A 193 15.19 -22.70 -20.99
C SER A 193 15.03 -22.67 -22.51
N SER A 194 16.14 -22.74 -23.25
CA SER A 194 16.23 -22.80 -24.72
C SER A 194 15.64 -24.06 -25.39
N LYS A 195 14.88 -24.88 -24.65
CA LYS A 195 14.52 -26.26 -25.02
C LYS A 195 13.06 -26.46 -25.43
N GLY A 196 12.41 -25.44 -25.99
CA GLY A 196 11.16 -25.68 -26.72
C GLY A 196 11.38 -26.68 -27.84
N THR A 197 10.50 -27.67 -27.98
CA THR A 197 10.49 -28.54 -29.16
C THR A 197 9.72 -27.85 -30.29
N LEU A 198 10.02 -28.20 -31.55
CA LEU A 198 9.29 -27.65 -32.69
C LEU A 198 7.78 -27.92 -32.56
N THR A 199 7.40 -29.11 -32.06
CA THR A 199 6.00 -29.46 -31.79
C THR A 199 5.32 -28.54 -30.77
N GLN A 200 6.05 -28.11 -29.74
CA GLN A 200 5.51 -27.15 -28.77
C GLN A 200 5.34 -25.76 -29.38
N ALA A 201 6.26 -25.33 -30.24
CA ALA A 201 6.13 -24.06 -30.95
C ALA A 201 5.02 -24.09 -32.01
N GLU A 202 4.87 -25.19 -32.73
CA GLU A 202 3.75 -25.42 -33.67
C GLU A 202 2.40 -25.38 -32.96
N ALA A 203 2.31 -25.90 -31.73
CA ALA A 203 1.11 -25.81 -30.90
C ALA A 203 0.78 -24.38 -30.42
N LEU A 204 1.70 -23.42 -30.60
CA LEU A 204 1.48 -22.00 -30.34
C LEU A 204 1.01 -21.24 -31.59
N VAL A 205 1.08 -21.82 -32.80
CA VAL A 205 0.62 -21.17 -34.02
C VAL A 205 -0.87 -20.81 -33.91
N GLY A 206 -1.17 -19.54 -34.20
CA GLY A 206 -2.49 -18.95 -34.07
C GLY A 206 -2.82 -18.40 -32.68
N LYS A 207 -2.00 -18.68 -31.66
CA LYS A 207 -2.17 -18.15 -30.30
C LYS A 207 -1.46 -16.80 -30.13
N LYS A 208 -1.95 -16.03 -29.17
CA LYS A 208 -1.27 -14.85 -28.64
C LYS A 208 -0.20 -15.31 -27.64
N VAL A 209 0.97 -14.72 -27.72
CA VAL A 209 2.10 -14.94 -26.81
C VAL A 209 2.67 -13.59 -26.41
N PHE A 210 3.35 -13.56 -25.28
CA PHE A 210 4.16 -12.42 -24.88
C PHE A 210 5.60 -12.68 -25.31
N VAL A 211 6.24 -11.69 -25.90
CA VAL A 211 7.63 -11.76 -26.35
C VAL A 211 8.41 -10.71 -25.59
N ARG A 212 9.55 -11.12 -25.03
CA ARG A 212 10.56 -10.20 -24.52
C ARG A 212 11.51 -9.80 -25.64
N ASP A 213 11.57 -8.51 -25.92
CA ASP A 213 12.60 -7.96 -26.80
C ASP A 213 13.91 -7.73 -26.04
N TYR A 214 15.02 -7.73 -26.77
CA TYR A 214 16.34 -7.37 -26.25
C TYR A 214 16.94 -6.33 -27.17
N ASN A 215 17.58 -5.28 -26.63
CA ASN A 215 18.34 -4.39 -27.47
C ASN A 215 19.54 -5.11 -28.10
N ASP A 216 20.07 -4.55 -29.19
CA ASP A 216 21.18 -5.12 -29.97
C ASP A 216 22.48 -5.32 -29.17
N GLU A 217 22.59 -4.70 -28.00
CA GLU A 217 23.74 -4.77 -27.08
C GLU A 217 23.52 -5.76 -25.91
N GLY A 218 22.34 -6.39 -25.82
CA GLY A 218 21.95 -7.27 -24.71
C GLY A 218 21.68 -6.54 -23.38
N GLY A 219 21.53 -5.22 -23.42
CA GLY A 219 21.08 -4.38 -22.30
C GLY A 219 19.54 -4.37 -22.15
N GLU A 220 19.12 -3.92 -20.97
CA GLU A 220 17.73 -3.90 -20.49
C GLU A 220 16.83 -2.92 -21.26
N THR A 221 16.41 -3.30 -22.46
CA THR A 221 15.10 -2.87 -22.94
C THR A 221 14.17 -4.05 -22.73
N ASP A 222 13.84 -4.38 -21.47
CA ASP A 222 13.02 -5.55 -21.09
C ASP A 222 11.53 -5.31 -21.47
N VAL A 223 11.31 -4.93 -22.73
CA VAL A 223 10.02 -4.60 -23.32
C VAL A 223 9.34 -5.91 -23.65
N ILE A 224 8.20 -6.13 -23.01
CA ILE A 224 7.34 -7.26 -23.29
C ILE A 224 6.17 -6.77 -24.12
N TYR A 225 5.95 -7.38 -25.27
CA TYR A 225 4.81 -7.05 -26.12
C TYR A 225 4.00 -8.31 -26.48
N GLU A 226 2.73 -8.11 -26.79
CA GLU A 226 1.86 -9.18 -27.27
C GLU A 226 2.07 -9.40 -28.77
N ALA A 227 2.25 -10.65 -29.18
CA ALA A 227 2.38 -11.04 -30.58
C ALA A 227 1.50 -12.26 -30.89
N LYS A 228 1.02 -12.34 -32.14
CA LYS A 228 0.34 -13.53 -32.65
C LYS A 228 1.34 -14.40 -33.40
N VAL A 229 1.43 -15.66 -33.01
CA VAL A 229 2.30 -16.62 -33.69
C VAL A 229 1.66 -16.99 -35.04
N ILE A 230 2.38 -16.78 -36.14
CA ILE A 230 1.93 -17.14 -37.49
C ILE A 230 2.64 -18.39 -38.03
N GLY A 231 3.76 -18.78 -37.43
CA GLY A 231 4.49 -19.98 -37.80
C GLY A 231 5.52 -20.39 -36.75
N ALA A 232 6.11 -21.56 -36.92
CA ALA A 232 7.21 -22.05 -36.10
C ALA A 232 8.21 -22.78 -36.99
N LYS A 233 9.50 -22.62 -36.71
CA LYS A 233 10.58 -23.27 -37.45
C LYS A 233 11.81 -23.48 -36.58
N THR A 234 12.69 -24.37 -37.00
CA THR A 234 14.03 -24.48 -36.43
C THR A 234 14.94 -23.44 -37.06
N GLY A 235 15.78 -22.82 -36.26
CA GLY A 235 16.78 -21.87 -36.72
C GLY A 235 18.09 -22.02 -35.95
N GLU A 236 19.02 -21.13 -36.24
CA GLU A 236 20.27 -21.00 -35.51
C GLU A 236 20.13 -19.86 -34.49
N GLY A 237 20.43 -20.13 -33.22
CA GLY A 237 20.39 -19.16 -32.13
C GLY A 237 21.68 -18.37 -32.02
N ARG A 238 21.73 -17.38 -31.11
CA ARG A 238 22.90 -16.50 -30.92
C ARG A 238 24.22 -17.26 -30.69
N ASP A 239 24.15 -18.41 -30.02
CA ASP A 239 25.32 -19.27 -29.72
C ASP A 239 25.61 -20.34 -30.80
N LYS A 240 25.04 -20.20 -32.00
CA LYS A 240 25.11 -21.19 -33.10
C LYS A 240 24.50 -22.57 -32.77
N THR A 241 23.69 -22.62 -31.73
CA THR A 241 22.94 -23.81 -31.36
C THR A 241 21.65 -23.88 -32.18
N THR A 242 21.19 -25.09 -32.48
CA THR A 242 19.86 -25.26 -33.06
C THR A 242 18.83 -24.86 -32.02
N VAL A 243 18.04 -23.85 -32.33
CA VAL A 243 16.96 -23.35 -31.50
C VAL A 243 15.63 -23.44 -32.25
N VAL A 244 14.54 -23.38 -31.50
CA VAL A 244 13.21 -23.22 -32.06
C VAL A 244 12.85 -21.75 -32.08
N LYS A 245 12.35 -21.28 -33.22
CA LYS A 245 11.91 -19.91 -33.43
C LYS A 245 10.42 -19.88 -33.77
N LEU A 246 9.75 -18.87 -33.28
CA LEU A 246 8.39 -18.54 -33.67
C LEU A 246 8.42 -17.39 -34.67
N VAL A 247 7.61 -17.49 -35.71
CA VAL A 247 7.38 -16.40 -36.65
C VAL A 247 6.18 -15.62 -36.12
N ILE A 248 6.37 -14.33 -35.88
CA ILE A 248 5.35 -13.44 -35.29
C ILE A 248 4.84 -12.38 -36.28
N GLY A 249 5.45 -12.30 -37.46
CA GLY A 249 5.06 -11.35 -38.48
C GLY A 249 5.95 -11.46 -39.72
N THR A 250 5.73 -10.55 -40.65
CA THR A 250 6.55 -10.40 -41.85
C THR A 250 6.82 -8.90 -42.02
N ASP A 251 8.08 -8.53 -42.29
CA ASP A 251 8.44 -7.14 -42.54
C ASP A 251 7.96 -6.66 -43.93
N GLU A 252 8.17 -5.37 -44.24
CA GLU A 252 7.78 -4.78 -45.53
C GLU A 252 8.52 -5.39 -46.72
N ALA A 253 9.67 -6.02 -46.49
CA ALA A 253 10.47 -6.69 -47.51
C ALA A 253 10.07 -8.17 -47.70
N GLY A 254 9.14 -8.69 -46.91
CA GLY A 254 8.69 -10.08 -46.99
C GLY A 254 9.50 -11.06 -46.15
N ASN A 255 10.39 -10.58 -45.27
CA ASN A 255 11.17 -11.43 -44.38
C ASN A 255 10.38 -11.75 -43.10
N ASP A 256 10.54 -12.97 -42.60
CA ASP A 256 9.94 -13.40 -41.33
C ASP A 256 10.52 -12.59 -40.16
N ILE A 257 9.64 -12.07 -39.32
CA ILE A 257 10.00 -11.54 -37.99
C ILE A 257 9.98 -12.73 -37.03
N GLU A 258 11.16 -13.08 -36.52
CA GLU A 258 11.38 -14.31 -35.74
C GLU A 258 11.79 -14.00 -34.30
N VAL A 259 11.30 -14.81 -33.36
CA VAL A 259 11.66 -14.74 -31.94
C VAL A 259 12.10 -16.12 -31.45
N GLU A 260 13.14 -16.20 -30.61
CA GLU A 260 13.55 -17.48 -30.03
C GLU A 260 12.50 -17.97 -29.02
N TYR A 261 12.23 -19.28 -28.97
CA TYR A 261 11.24 -19.86 -28.06
C TYR A 261 11.50 -19.53 -26.58
N ARG A 262 12.77 -19.32 -26.21
CA ARG A 262 13.17 -18.95 -24.85
C ARG A 262 12.75 -17.52 -24.47
N ASP A 263 12.57 -16.66 -25.46
CA ASP A 263 12.17 -15.27 -25.30
C ASP A 263 10.63 -15.14 -25.30
N VAL A 264 9.92 -16.27 -25.47
CA VAL A 264 8.47 -16.36 -25.29
C VAL A 264 8.14 -16.46 -23.81
N CYS A 265 7.12 -15.71 -23.40
CA CYS A 265 6.67 -15.62 -22.03
C CYS A 265 5.24 -16.12 -21.90
N ASP A 266 4.97 -16.80 -20.78
CA ASP A 266 3.66 -17.32 -20.43
C ASP A 266 3.12 -16.59 -19.19
N LEU A 267 1.80 -16.56 -19.05
CA LEU A 267 1.12 -15.97 -17.90
C LEU A 267 1.29 -16.91 -16.70
N LYS A 268 2.39 -16.76 -15.97
CA LYS A 268 2.70 -17.60 -14.81
C LYS A 268 2.23 -17.01 -13.49
N THR A 269 2.35 -15.70 -13.30
CA THR A 269 2.31 -15.12 -11.95
C THR A 269 1.22 -14.07 -11.79
N ALA A 270 0.42 -14.27 -10.76
CA ALA A 270 -0.62 -13.36 -10.34
C ALA A 270 -0.13 -12.48 -9.17
N ILE A 271 0.02 -11.18 -9.42
CA ILE A 271 0.40 -10.17 -8.43
C ILE A 271 -0.89 -9.57 -7.84
N GLU A 272 -0.98 -9.49 -6.51
CA GLU A 272 -2.08 -8.76 -5.86
C GLU A 272 -1.76 -7.26 -5.81
N LEU A 273 -2.75 -6.39 -6.03
CA LEU A 273 -2.54 -4.94 -6.06
C LEU A 273 -1.83 -4.41 -4.81
N LYS A 274 -2.05 -5.05 -3.65
CA LYS A 274 -1.42 -4.68 -2.37
C LYS A 274 0.12 -4.76 -2.35
N ASN A 275 0.71 -5.39 -3.37
CA ASN A 275 2.16 -5.51 -3.55
C ASN A 275 2.73 -4.45 -4.52
N ILE A 276 1.89 -3.63 -5.14
CA ILE A 276 2.31 -2.52 -6.01
C ILE A 276 2.80 -1.38 -5.13
N TRP A 277 3.93 -0.80 -5.54
CA TRP A 277 4.63 0.26 -4.83
C TRP A 277 4.58 1.60 -5.60
N ASN A 278 4.62 1.56 -6.94
CA ASN A 278 4.46 2.75 -7.77
C ASN A 278 4.03 2.38 -9.21
N ILE A 279 3.39 3.32 -9.91
CA ILE A 279 3.07 3.19 -11.34
C ILE A 279 4.09 4.02 -12.11
N VAL A 280 4.73 3.44 -13.11
CA VAL A 280 5.60 4.21 -14.02
C VAL A 280 4.67 5.10 -14.86
N PRO A 281 4.86 6.43 -14.90
CA PRO A 281 4.13 7.28 -15.83
C PRO A 281 4.38 6.79 -17.26
N ASP A 282 3.34 6.76 -18.10
CA ASP A 282 3.38 6.28 -19.49
C ASP A 282 4.46 7.00 -20.36
N ASP A 283 5.07 8.08 -19.86
CA ASP A 283 6.06 8.93 -20.53
C ASP A 283 7.49 8.82 -19.96
N ALA A 284 7.80 7.81 -19.14
CA ALA A 284 9.17 7.55 -18.74
C ALA A 284 9.93 6.82 -19.87
N ASP A 285 10.23 7.56 -20.94
CA ASP A 285 11.33 7.20 -21.83
C ASP A 285 12.61 7.10 -20.98
N LEU A 286 13.07 5.86 -20.74
CA LEU A 286 14.43 5.54 -20.31
C LEU A 286 15.23 5.05 -21.51
#